data_AF-A0AAW0GMZ4-F1
#
_entry.id   AF-A0AAW0GMZ4-F1
#
_cell.length_a   1.000
_cell.length_b   1.000
_cell.length_c   1.000
_cell.angle_alpha   90.00
_cell.angle_beta   90.00
_cell.angle_gamma   90.00
#
_symmetry.space_group_name_H-M   'P 1'
#
loop_
_entity.id
_entity.type
_entity.pdbx_description
1 polymer ?
#
loop_
_entity_poly.entity_id
_entity_poly.type
_entity_poly.pdbx_seq_one_letter_code
_entity_poly.pdbx_strand_id
1 'polypeptide(L)'
;MSDTNGTTQNTLPDERTPLILTNHNSSHHIQNAGVPEPWVDTFVTQLRAQDLSNAQSLRAEYSCPESITVATSRTAFTLIVLMLLHEVLSTPKRKDAFGNLGERWTQEERDHERLEIVNKEIMDCWNVFLQTEPSTPEVEHVLWISFPLNQTSQRIRLVDLLASKNVPEELLTHPVVLLSLTRTWKLGPTAREDSPTVFGRVSQRMKSLSTPRVLHLLDWLIRTAVLALLIWYIFSPPTVPLEEDANSPSPGVREILMMVYSFSEICRAKQSSSIAATIVFVSLASRLPSVPLPSDIAFSGLLIALTLYALQLHVPAHPSPVFLLPVEEILPLSTLVQHGMSRIFLPVTTFFLPSILMFLFLLSMSMSGGLPTIPFLAEYSGASPLETRSAFVFIMVVLLGIMIFSLIMLILVYPFHSPTNSLSTWDQYSVPIGLDARRAFVRVVIAYSGRKTFPPPLNLLYLLIAALKAVFRVVGVVRPLVWFDKLQDLLWNVLVLPLALVVSGFFCWGLLV
;
A
#
# COMPACT_ATOMS: atom_id res chain seq x y z
N MET A 1 -72.12 -37.91 -21.63
CA MET A 1 -72.14 -37.18 -20.33
C MET A 1 -70.81 -36.47 -20.23
N SER A 2 -70.69 -35.32 -20.89
CA SER A 2 -71.08 -33.99 -20.37
C SER A 2 -69.97 -33.40 -19.51
N ASP A 3 -69.23 -32.51 -20.16
CA ASP A 3 -68.69 -31.24 -19.68
C ASP A 3 -68.02 -31.16 -18.30
N THR A 4 -66.75 -30.78 -18.29
CA THR A 4 -66.35 -29.47 -17.76
C THR A 4 -64.96 -29.08 -18.28
N ASN A 5 -64.96 -28.09 -19.17
CA ASN A 5 -63.80 -27.39 -19.70
C ASN A 5 -63.13 -26.55 -18.60
N GLY A 6 -61.87 -26.85 -18.29
CA GLY A 6 -60.96 -25.94 -17.59
C GLY A 6 -60.03 -25.26 -18.59
N THR A 7 -60.47 -24.14 -19.16
CA THR A 7 -59.65 -23.27 -20.00
C THR A 7 -58.66 -22.50 -19.13
N THR A 8 -57.42 -22.97 -19.07
CA THR A 8 -56.28 -22.18 -18.59
C THR A 8 -55.93 -21.12 -19.62
N GLN A 9 -56.31 -19.87 -19.32
CA GLN A 9 -55.84 -18.70 -20.06
C GLN A 9 -54.33 -18.54 -19.83
N ASN A 10 -53.54 -18.84 -20.87
CA ASN A 10 -52.17 -18.37 -20.98
C ASN A 10 -52.19 -16.85 -21.18
N THR A 11 -51.92 -16.10 -20.12
CA THR A 11 -51.60 -14.67 -20.22
C THR A 11 -50.21 -14.53 -20.84
N LEU A 12 -50.17 -14.04 -22.08
CA LEU A 12 -48.94 -13.52 -22.67
C LEU A 12 -48.38 -12.39 -21.77
N PRO A 13 -47.06 -12.30 -21.57
CA PRO A 13 -46.44 -11.15 -20.92
C PRO A 13 -46.63 -9.93 -21.82
N ASP A 14 -47.41 -8.96 -21.35
CA ASP A 14 -47.61 -7.69 -22.04
C ASP A 14 -46.37 -6.81 -21.85
N GLU A 15 -45.79 -6.38 -22.98
CA GLU A 15 -44.50 -5.68 -23.14
C GLU A 15 -44.57 -4.19 -22.72
N ARG A 16 -45.40 -3.88 -21.73
CA ARG A 16 -45.67 -2.51 -21.26
C ARG A 16 -45.67 -2.44 -19.74
N THR A 17 -44.65 -2.98 -19.11
CA THR A 17 -44.30 -2.57 -17.75
C THR A 17 -43.72 -1.16 -17.84
N PRO A 18 -44.38 -0.11 -17.33
CA PRO A 18 -43.72 1.17 -17.19
C PRO A 18 -42.52 0.93 -16.26
N LEU A 19 -41.31 1.16 -16.77
CA LEU A 19 -40.14 1.31 -15.94
C LEU A 19 -40.48 2.39 -14.92
N ILE A 20 -40.80 1.97 -13.70
CA ILE A 20 -40.85 2.85 -12.55
C ILE A 20 -39.42 3.35 -12.41
N LEU A 21 -39.17 4.51 -13.02
CA LEU A 21 -38.11 5.41 -12.66
C LEU A 21 -38.39 5.81 -11.22
N THR A 22 -38.05 4.94 -10.28
CA THR A 22 -37.76 5.36 -8.92
C THR A 22 -36.57 6.28 -9.04
N ASN A 23 -36.90 7.56 -9.20
CA ASN A 23 -36.02 8.70 -8.99
C ASN A 23 -35.58 8.64 -7.51
N HIS A 24 -34.66 7.74 -7.19
CA HIS A 24 -33.93 7.77 -5.94
C HIS A 24 -32.96 8.92 -6.03
N ASN A 25 -33.47 10.09 -5.64
CA ASN A 25 -32.79 11.31 -5.20
C ASN A 25 -31.26 11.22 -5.20
N SER A 26 -30.66 11.39 -6.38
CA SER A 26 -29.25 11.66 -6.55
C SER A 26 -28.98 13.13 -6.26
N SER A 27 -29.05 13.50 -4.97
CA SER A 27 -28.61 14.82 -4.49
C SER A 27 -28.38 14.83 -2.96
N HIS A 28 -27.54 13.93 -2.44
CA HIS A 28 -27.13 13.96 -1.02
C HIS A 28 -25.91 14.87 -0.73
N HIS A 29 -25.41 15.63 -1.71
CA HIS A 29 -24.49 16.74 -1.46
C HIS A 29 -25.14 18.13 -1.46
N ILE A 30 -26.49 18.20 -1.48
CA ILE A 30 -27.19 19.37 -0.93
C ILE A 30 -27.14 19.23 0.60
N GLN A 31 -25.94 19.32 1.16
CA GLN A 31 -25.81 19.80 2.52
C GLN A 31 -26.42 21.19 2.51
N ASN A 32 -27.44 21.41 3.35
CA ASN A 32 -27.89 22.75 3.71
C ASN A 32 -26.63 23.59 3.94
N ALA A 33 -26.39 24.57 3.07
CA ALA A 33 -25.10 25.24 2.88
C ALA A 33 -24.63 26.11 4.08
N GLY A 34 -25.09 25.82 5.29
CA GLY A 34 -24.78 26.56 6.50
C GLY A 34 -24.52 25.70 7.75
N VAL A 35 -24.68 24.37 7.73
CA VAL A 35 -24.36 23.54 8.92
C VAL A 35 -22.93 23.00 8.80
N PRO A 36 -22.00 23.39 9.68
CA PRO A 36 -20.63 22.88 9.65
C PRO A 36 -20.58 21.37 9.92
N GLU A 37 -19.83 20.61 9.11
CA GLU A 37 -19.60 19.19 9.34
C GLU A 37 -18.89 18.97 10.69
N PRO A 38 -19.32 18.00 11.52
CA PRO A 38 -18.69 17.72 12.80
C PRO A 38 -17.27 17.17 12.63
N TRP A 39 -16.31 17.67 13.41
CA TRP A 39 -14.92 17.19 13.40
C TRP A 39 -14.75 15.96 14.28
N VAL A 40 -14.18 14.90 13.71
CA VAL A 40 -14.02 13.61 14.38
C VAL A 40 -13.10 13.71 15.61
N ASP A 41 -12.01 14.49 15.54
CA ASP A 41 -11.05 14.64 16.64
C ASP A 41 -11.66 15.23 17.91
N THR A 42 -12.66 16.11 17.78
CA THR A 42 -13.40 16.66 18.94
C THR A 42 -14.11 15.55 19.71
N PHE A 43 -14.72 14.58 19.02
CA PHE A 43 -15.41 13.47 19.68
C PHE A 43 -14.42 12.46 20.27
N VAL A 44 -13.32 12.18 19.57
CA VAL A 44 -12.27 11.29 20.09
C VAL A 44 -11.64 11.87 21.36
N THR A 45 -11.36 13.18 21.39
CA THR A 45 -10.79 13.85 22.56
C THR A 45 -11.77 13.93 23.73
N GLN A 46 -13.06 14.15 23.47
CA GLN A 46 -14.12 14.09 24.49
C GLN A 46 -14.22 12.70 25.12
N LEU A 47 -14.37 11.65 24.28
CA LEU A 47 -14.46 10.26 24.75
C LEU A 47 -13.21 9.82 25.52
N ARG A 48 -12.04 10.31 25.12
CA ARG A 48 -10.79 10.03 25.83
C ARG A 48 -10.73 10.65 27.23
N ALA A 49 -11.36 11.81 27.42
CA ALA A 49 -11.37 12.51 28.71
C ALA A 49 -12.33 11.86 29.71
N GLN A 50 -13.31 11.10 29.24
CA GLN A 50 -14.30 10.42 30.06
C GLN A 50 -13.78 9.10 30.64
N ASP A 51 -14.36 8.71 31.77
CA ASP A 51 -14.09 7.41 32.36
C ASP A 51 -14.93 6.34 31.64
N LEU A 52 -14.25 5.54 30.81
CA LEU A 52 -14.83 4.51 29.96
C LEU A 52 -15.13 3.20 30.73
N SER A 53 -15.42 3.30 32.04
CA SER A 53 -15.64 2.14 32.91
C SER A 53 -16.96 1.40 32.62
N ASN A 54 -17.87 1.97 31.83
CA ASN A 54 -19.12 1.32 31.42
C ASN A 54 -19.41 1.50 29.92
N ALA A 55 -19.78 0.42 29.23
CA ALA A 55 -20.21 0.46 27.83
C ALA A 55 -21.49 1.30 27.62
N GLN A 56 -22.36 1.39 28.62
CA GLN A 56 -23.59 2.18 28.54
C GLN A 56 -23.32 3.70 28.55
N SER A 57 -22.31 4.16 29.31
CA SER A 57 -21.95 5.59 29.31
C SER A 57 -21.39 6.00 27.96
N LEU A 58 -20.54 5.14 27.37
CA LEU A 58 -20.07 5.24 25.99
C LEU A 58 -21.25 5.49 25.02
N ARG A 59 -22.25 4.60 24.99
CA ARG A 59 -23.41 4.68 24.08
C ARG A 59 -24.21 5.97 24.16
N ALA A 60 -24.44 6.48 25.36
CA ALA A 60 -25.19 7.72 25.54
C ALA A 60 -24.46 8.93 24.95
N GLU A 61 -23.13 8.88 24.95
CA GLU A 61 -22.27 10.04 24.80
C GLU A 61 -21.72 10.24 23.39
N TYR A 62 -21.46 9.16 22.65
CA TYR A 62 -21.12 9.26 21.22
C TYR A 62 -22.34 9.43 20.30
N SER A 63 -23.48 9.83 20.87
CA SER A 63 -24.70 10.17 20.13
C SER A 63 -24.33 11.01 18.90
N CYS A 64 -24.47 10.39 17.73
CA CYS A 64 -24.03 10.97 16.46
C CYS A 64 -24.65 12.37 16.32
N PRO A 65 -23.88 13.39 15.89
CA PRO A 65 -24.37 14.75 15.76
C PRO A 65 -25.70 14.78 15.00
N GLU A 66 -26.66 15.56 15.49
CA GLU A 66 -28.00 15.68 14.86
C GLU A 66 -27.92 16.17 13.40
N SER A 67 -26.80 16.80 13.02
CA SER A 67 -26.49 17.19 11.64
C SER A 67 -26.39 16.01 10.68
N ILE A 68 -26.09 14.79 11.16
CA ILE A 68 -25.97 13.58 10.34
C ILE A 68 -27.29 12.81 10.43
N THR A 69 -28.18 13.05 9.47
CA THR A 69 -29.53 12.45 9.46
C THR A 69 -29.56 11.04 8.88
N VAL A 70 -28.67 10.74 7.93
CA VAL A 70 -28.66 9.47 7.19
C VAL A 70 -28.04 8.36 8.05
N ALA A 71 -28.77 7.26 8.24
CA ALA A 71 -28.35 6.14 9.11
C ALA A 71 -26.97 5.57 8.75
N THR A 72 -26.67 5.36 7.47
CA THR A 72 -25.36 4.87 7.02
C THR A 72 -24.22 5.83 7.37
N SER A 73 -24.43 7.14 7.18
CA SER A 73 -23.45 8.15 7.57
C SER A 73 -23.26 8.21 9.09
N ARG A 74 -24.32 8.00 9.88
CA ARG A 74 -24.21 7.91 11.34
C ARG A 74 -23.36 6.72 11.77
N THR A 75 -23.63 5.54 11.23
CA THR A 75 -22.84 4.33 11.48
C THR A 75 -21.38 4.53 11.11
N ALA A 76 -21.11 5.07 9.92
CA ALA A 76 -19.74 5.33 9.47
C ALA A 76 -19.00 6.30 10.39
N PHE A 77 -19.66 7.39 10.80
CA PHE A 77 -19.09 8.36 11.72
C PHE A 77 -18.76 7.73 13.07
N THR A 78 -19.72 7.00 13.66
CA THR A 78 -19.52 6.31 14.94
C THR A 78 -18.37 5.31 14.87
N LEU A 79 -18.32 4.47 13.83
CA LEU A 79 -17.22 3.51 13.64
C LEU A 79 -15.87 4.20 13.50
N ILE A 80 -15.78 5.31 12.76
CA ILE A 80 -14.54 6.08 12.61
C ILE A 80 -14.08 6.64 13.95
N VAL A 81 -14.98 7.21 14.75
CA VAL A 81 -14.66 7.74 16.09
C VAL A 81 -14.15 6.63 17.00
N LEU A 82 -14.86 5.49 17.06
CA LEU A 82 -14.45 4.34 17.89
C LEU A 82 -13.13 3.73 17.44
N MET A 83 -12.90 3.60 16.13
CA MET A 83 -11.65 3.09 15.55
C MET A 83 -10.45 4.01 15.83
N LEU A 84 -10.64 5.34 15.78
CA LEU A 84 -9.60 6.29 16.17
C LEU A 84 -9.34 6.26 17.67
N LEU A 85 -10.37 6.13 18.50
CA LEU A 85 -10.21 5.92 19.93
C LEU A 85 -9.41 4.65 20.21
N HIS A 86 -9.72 3.54 19.53
CA HIS A 86 -8.97 2.29 19.59
C HIS A 86 -7.50 2.49 19.20
N GLU A 87 -7.21 3.23 18.11
CA GLU A 87 -5.84 3.54 17.70
C GLU A 87 -5.09 4.33 18.77
N VAL A 88 -5.72 5.35 19.36
CA VAL A 88 -5.14 6.18 20.42
C VAL A 88 -4.85 5.37 21.68
N LEU A 89 -5.75 4.46 22.09
CA LEU A 89 -5.57 3.57 23.24
C LEU A 89 -4.51 2.50 22.98
N SER A 90 -4.43 1.98 21.75
CA SER A 90 -3.44 0.97 21.36
C SER A 90 -2.01 1.51 21.26
N THR A 91 -1.83 2.82 21.10
CA THR A 91 -0.49 3.41 21.00
C THR A 91 0.15 3.59 22.38
N PRO A 92 1.22 2.84 22.72
CA PRO A 92 1.84 2.95 24.03
C PRO A 92 2.43 4.35 24.21
N LYS A 93 2.02 5.05 25.29
CA LYS A 93 2.61 6.33 25.69
C LYS A 93 4.04 6.11 26.20
N ARG A 94 5.01 6.15 25.30
CA ARG A 94 6.43 5.90 25.61
C ARG A 94 7.10 6.98 26.48
N LYS A 95 6.39 8.03 26.89
CA LYS A 95 7.02 9.25 27.42
C LYS A 95 7.40 9.22 28.90
N ASP A 96 6.83 8.33 29.71
CA ASP A 96 7.12 8.31 31.15
C ASP A 96 8.02 7.13 31.52
N ALA A 97 9.22 7.10 30.93
CA ALA A 97 10.21 6.03 31.11
C ALA A 97 10.79 5.91 32.54
N PHE A 98 10.38 6.78 33.46
CA PHE A 98 10.85 6.82 34.85
C PHE A 98 9.72 6.67 35.90
N GLY A 99 8.51 6.29 35.49
CA GLY A 99 7.39 6.04 36.41
C GLY A 99 7.52 4.73 37.20
N ASN A 100 6.83 4.65 38.34
CA ASN A 100 6.72 3.44 39.16
C ASN A 100 6.17 2.27 38.31
N LEU A 101 6.85 1.12 38.32
CA LEU A 101 6.46 -0.07 37.53
C LEU A 101 5.00 -0.48 37.79
N GLY A 102 4.52 -0.32 39.04
CA GLY A 102 3.14 -0.62 39.41
C GLY A 102 2.11 0.33 38.79
N GLU A 103 2.42 1.63 38.69
CA GLU A 103 1.55 2.62 38.03
C GLU A 103 1.48 2.33 36.52
N ARG A 104 2.61 1.93 35.92
CA ARG A 104 2.65 1.54 34.52
C ARG A 104 1.83 0.28 34.26
N TRP A 105 2.00 -0.77 35.06
CA TRP A 105 1.22 -2.00 34.92
C TRP A 105 -0.28 -1.73 35.08
N THR A 106 -0.69 -1.00 36.12
CA THR A 106 -2.11 -0.66 36.33
C THR A 106 -2.68 0.27 35.26
N GLN A 107 -1.84 1.06 34.59
CA GLN A 107 -2.24 1.85 33.41
C GLN A 107 -2.39 0.95 32.17
N GLU A 108 -1.45 0.05 31.91
CA GLU A 108 -1.51 -0.91 30.80
C GLU A 108 -2.72 -1.85 30.94
N GLU A 109 -3.03 -2.31 32.15
CA GLU A 109 -4.21 -3.14 32.46
C GLU A 109 -5.52 -2.37 32.23
N ARG A 110 -5.62 -1.12 32.70
CA ARG A 110 -6.79 -0.26 32.43
C ARG A 110 -6.95 0.08 30.95
N ASP A 111 -5.85 0.35 30.25
CA ASP A 111 -5.88 0.62 28.81
C ASP A 111 -6.30 -0.62 28.02
N HIS A 112 -5.90 -1.82 28.48
CA HIS A 112 -6.33 -3.09 27.90
C HIS A 112 -7.84 -3.33 28.09
N GLU A 113 -8.36 -3.19 29.31
CA GLU A 113 -9.79 -3.31 29.60
C GLU A 113 -10.62 -2.32 28.76
N ARG A 114 -10.18 -1.06 28.67
CA ARG A 114 -10.82 -0.04 27.81
C ARG A 114 -10.77 -0.43 26.35
N LEU A 115 -9.68 -1.03 25.88
CA LEU A 115 -9.54 -1.49 24.50
C LEU A 115 -10.55 -2.61 24.18
N GLU A 116 -10.75 -3.56 25.10
CA GLU A 116 -11.73 -4.63 24.96
C GLU A 116 -13.16 -4.07 24.89
N ILE A 117 -13.51 -3.11 25.75
CA ILE A 117 -14.81 -2.43 25.72
C ILE A 117 -15.02 -1.73 24.37
N VAL A 118 -14.02 -0.97 23.89
CA VAL A 118 -14.10 -0.28 22.59
C VAL A 118 -14.21 -1.27 21.44
N ASN A 119 -13.47 -2.38 21.46
CA ASN A 119 -13.55 -3.44 20.45
C ASN A 119 -14.95 -4.04 20.39
N LYS A 120 -15.54 -4.34 21.54
CA LYS A 120 -16.90 -4.85 21.63
C LYS A 120 -17.91 -3.85 21.05
N GLU A 121 -17.79 -2.57 21.39
CA GLU A 121 -18.69 -1.53 20.85
C GLU A 121 -18.54 -1.31 19.33
N ILE A 122 -17.32 -1.44 18.79
CA ILE A 122 -17.09 -1.40 17.33
C ILE A 122 -17.86 -2.54 16.66
N MET A 123 -17.75 -3.76 17.21
CA MET A 123 -18.40 -4.93 16.65
C MET A 123 -19.92 -4.90 16.85
N ASP A 124 -20.40 -4.45 18.01
CA ASP A 124 -21.83 -4.25 18.26
C ASP A 124 -22.43 -3.23 17.28
N CYS A 125 -21.75 -2.09 17.06
CA CYS A 125 -22.18 -1.08 16.08
C CYS A 125 -22.24 -1.64 14.66
N TRP A 126 -21.22 -2.40 14.25
CA TRP A 126 -21.18 -3.06 12.95
C TRP A 126 -22.29 -4.12 12.79
N ASN A 127 -22.49 -4.95 13.81
CA ASN A 127 -23.51 -6.00 13.80
C ASN A 127 -24.93 -5.43 13.78
N VAL A 128 -25.22 -4.37 14.54
CA VAL A 128 -26.50 -3.66 14.50
C VAL A 128 -26.76 -3.10 13.09
N PHE A 129 -25.73 -2.57 12.43
CA PHE A 129 -25.86 -2.14 11.03
C PHE A 129 -26.13 -3.31 10.07
N LEU A 130 -25.50 -4.48 10.26
CA LEU A 130 -25.76 -5.63 9.42
C LEU A 130 -27.15 -6.26 9.64
N GLN A 131 -27.71 -6.12 10.85
CA GLN A 131 -29.07 -6.58 11.15
C GLN A 131 -30.15 -5.82 10.38
N THR A 132 -29.85 -4.62 9.83
CA THR A 132 -30.78 -3.91 8.94
C THR A 132 -30.74 -4.41 7.50
N GLU A 133 -30.04 -5.51 7.23
CA GLU A 133 -29.84 -6.11 5.90
C GLU A 133 -29.39 -5.09 4.85
N PRO A 134 -28.28 -4.36 5.09
CA PRO A 134 -27.88 -3.27 4.22
C PRO A 134 -27.49 -3.79 2.83
N SER A 135 -27.90 -3.04 1.82
CA SER A 135 -27.52 -3.28 0.44
C SER A 135 -26.01 -3.09 0.24
N THR A 136 -25.44 -3.73 -0.78
CA THR A 136 -24.01 -3.57 -1.10
C THR A 136 -23.55 -2.10 -1.23
N PRO A 137 -24.28 -1.19 -1.92
CA PRO A 137 -23.86 0.22 -1.98
C PRO A 137 -23.92 0.92 -0.61
N GLU A 138 -24.79 0.52 0.31
CA GLU A 138 -24.82 1.09 1.66
C GLU A 138 -23.60 0.64 2.48
N VAL A 139 -23.20 -0.62 2.38
CA VAL A 139 -21.97 -1.14 3.01
C VAL A 139 -20.74 -0.40 2.45
N GLU A 140 -20.65 -0.26 1.12
CA GLU A 140 -19.59 0.52 0.49
C GLU A 140 -19.64 1.99 0.93
N HIS A 141 -20.83 2.59 1.02
CA HIS A 141 -20.98 3.96 1.49
C HIS A 141 -20.45 4.14 2.92
N VAL A 142 -20.75 3.22 3.83
CA VAL A 142 -20.23 3.24 5.21
C VAL A 142 -18.70 3.18 5.25
N LEU A 143 -18.09 2.33 4.40
CA LEU A 143 -16.63 2.16 4.38
C LEU A 143 -15.89 3.34 3.73
N TRP A 144 -16.48 3.95 2.70
CA TRP A 144 -15.82 4.93 1.83
C TRP A 144 -16.19 6.39 2.08
N ILE A 145 -17.28 6.66 2.81
CA ILE A 145 -17.63 8.03 3.20
C ILE A 145 -16.50 8.65 4.03
N SER A 146 -16.23 9.92 3.78
CA SER A 146 -15.13 10.65 4.42
C SER A 146 -15.67 11.74 5.33
N PHE A 147 -15.07 11.90 6.50
CA PHE A 147 -15.38 12.95 7.48
C PHE A 147 -14.16 13.82 7.75
N PRO A 148 -14.33 15.10 8.12
CA PRO A 148 -13.22 15.96 8.50
C PRO A 148 -12.62 15.49 9.83
N LEU A 149 -11.34 15.16 9.82
CA LEU A 149 -10.61 14.76 11.03
C LEU A 149 -10.43 15.98 11.96
N ASN A 150 -9.96 17.09 11.40
CA ASN A 150 -9.63 18.32 12.12
C ASN A 150 -9.86 19.56 11.23
N GLN A 151 -9.56 20.74 11.77
CA GLN A 151 -9.67 22.01 11.04
C GLN A 151 -8.71 22.13 9.83
N THR A 152 -7.71 21.25 9.70
CA THR A 152 -6.67 21.33 8.67
C THR A 152 -7.09 20.77 7.30
N SER A 153 -8.39 20.58 7.08
CA SER A 153 -8.98 19.95 5.88
C SER A 153 -8.58 18.50 5.65
N GLN A 154 -7.94 17.84 6.63
CA GLN A 154 -7.69 16.40 6.55
C GLN A 154 -9.02 15.66 6.69
N ARG A 155 -9.30 14.74 5.76
CA ARG A 155 -10.46 13.86 5.82
C ARG A 155 -10.01 12.43 6.10
N ILE A 156 -10.83 11.69 6.82
CA ILE A 156 -10.59 10.29 7.16
C ILE A 156 -11.81 9.45 6.75
N ARG A 157 -11.54 8.23 6.31
CA ARG A 157 -12.56 7.21 5.99
C ARG A 157 -12.35 6.01 6.90
N LEU A 158 -13.40 5.22 7.08
CA LEU A 158 -13.32 3.97 7.84
C LEU A 158 -12.29 3.01 7.21
N VAL A 159 -12.27 2.92 5.87
CA VAL A 159 -11.28 2.10 5.17
C VAL A 159 -9.83 2.54 5.43
N ASP A 160 -9.56 3.85 5.59
CA ASP A 160 -8.21 4.33 5.89
C ASP A 160 -7.71 3.80 7.25
N LEU A 161 -8.62 3.63 8.20
CA LEU A 161 -8.34 3.06 9.51
C LEU A 161 -8.12 1.54 9.45
N LEU A 162 -8.81 0.82 8.55
CA LEU A 162 -8.62 -0.63 8.33
C LEU A 162 -7.21 -1.00 7.85
N ALA A 163 -6.45 -0.05 7.29
CA ALA A 163 -5.05 -0.24 6.89
C ALA A 163 -4.06 -0.14 8.07
N SER A 164 -4.51 0.38 9.22
CA SER A 164 -3.67 0.59 10.39
C SER A 164 -3.27 -0.74 11.03
N LYS A 165 -2.20 -0.73 11.84
CA LYS A 165 -1.74 -1.93 12.54
C LYS A 165 -2.69 -2.32 13.67
N ASN A 166 -3.34 -1.33 14.27
CA ASN A 166 -4.16 -1.45 15.47
C ASN A 166 -5.64 -1.52 15.11
N VAL A 167 -6.01 -2.37 14.17
CA VAL A 167 -7.42 -2.59 13.77
C VAL A 167 -7.95 -3.80 14.54
N PRO A 168 -9.19 -3.75 15.06
CA PRO A 168 -9.84 -4.92 15.64
C PRO A 168 -9.83 -6.08 14.65
N GLU A 169 -9.25 -7.21 15.04
CA GLU A 169 -9.00 -8.34 14.15
C GLU A 169 -10.30 -8.91 13.57
N GLU A 170 -11.38 -8.90 14.37
CA GLU A 170 -12.72 -9.33 13.99
C GLU A 170 -13.29 -8.48 12.84
N LEU A 171 -13.11 -7.16 12.88
CA LEU A 171 -13.62 -6.27 11.84
C LEU A 171 -12.84 -6.45 10.52
N LEU A 172 -11.52 -6.63 10.61
CA LEU A 172 -10.66 -6.84 9.44
C LEU A 172 -10.91 -8.20 8.77
N THR A 173 -11.23 -9.23 9.56
CA THR A 173 -11.54 -10.58 9.07
C THR A 173 -13.00 -10.75 8.66
N HIS A 174 -13.87 -9.77 8.93
CA HIS A 174 -15.29 -9.83 8.67
C HIS A 174 -15.58 -10.07 7.16
N PRO A 175 -16.34 -11.12 6.78
CA PRO A 175 -16.56 -11.49 5.38
C PRO A 175 -17.17 -10.37 4.54
N VAL A 176 -18.13 -9.62 5.08
CA VAL A 176 -18.78 -8.50 4.38
C VAL A 176 -17.79 -7.37 4.04
N VAL A 177 -16.84 -7.08 4.94
CA VAL A 177 -15.81 -6.05 4.70
C VAL A 177 -14.87 -6.52 3.58
N LEU A 178 -14.40 -7.77 3.64
CA LEU A 178 -13.52 -8.34 2.63
C LEU A 178 -14.21 -8.45 1.26
N LEU A 179 -15.48 -8.88 1.21
CA LEU A 179 -16.26 -8.93 -0.03
C LEU A 179 -16.46 -7.54 -0.63
N SER A 180 -16.75 -6.53 0.19
CA SER A 180 -16.89 -5.14 -0.24
C SER A 180 -15.56 -4.58 -0.80
N LEU A 181 -14.43 -4.86 -0.15
CA LEU A 181 -13.11 -4.48 -0.63
C LEU A 181 -12.71 -5.20 -1.92
N THR A 182 -12.98 -6.50 -2.02
CA THR A 182 -12.73 -7.30 -3.22
C THR A 182 -13.58 -6.83 -4.39
N ARG A 183 -14.85 -6.48 -4.13
CA ARG A 183 -15.73 -5.84 -5.12
C ARG A 183 -15.16 -4.50 -5.56
N THR A 184 -14.77 -3.65 -4.61
CA THR A 184 -14.17 -2.34 -4.92
C THR A 184 -12.87 -2.48 -5.72
N TRP A 185 -12.04 -3.46 -5.40
CA TRP A 185 -10.81 -3.76 -6.14
C TRP A 185 -11.09 -4.11 -7.61
N LYS A 186 -12.09 -4.96 -7.83
CA LYS A 186 -12.44 -5.49 -9.16
C LYS A 186 -13.25 -4.49 -10.00
N LEU A 187 -14.23 -3.82 -9.39
CA LEU A 187 -15.24 -3.01 -10.08
C LEU A 187 -15.12 -1.49 -9.84
N GLY A 188 -14.26 -1.09 -8.90
CA GLY A 188 -14.23 0.28 -8.38
C GLY A 188 -15.35 0.57 -7.37
N PRO A 189 -15.29 1.73 -6.70
CA PRO A 189 -16.29 2.13 -5.71
C PRO A 189 -17.64 2.45 -6.39
N THR A 190 -18.74 1.99 -5.78
CA THR A 190 -20.12 2.21 -6.29
C THR A 190 -20.63 3.64 -6.09
N ALA A 191 -20.09 4.38 -5.12
CA ALA A 191 -20.49 5.76 -4.82
C ALA A 191 -20.14 6.67 -5.99
N ARG A 192 -21.09 6.81 -6.90
CA ARG A 192 -20.94 7.55 -8.14
C ARG A 192 -21.92 8.70 -8.16
N GLU A 193 -21.38 9.91 -8.19
CA GLU A 193 -22.17 11.09 -8.46
C GLU A 193 -22.70 11.00 -9.90
N ASP A 194 -24.02 10.89 -10.04
CA ASP A 194 -24.67 10.94 -11.34
C ASP A 194 -24.49 12.35 -11.92
N SER A 195 -23.66 12.47 -12.96
CA SER A 195 -23.57 13.73 -13.66
C SER A 195 -24.82 13.93 -14.51
N PRO A 196 -25.52 15.09 -14.40
CA PRO A 196 -26.69 15.36 -15.23
C PRO A 196 -26.33 15.46 -16.73
N THR A 197 -25.07 15.81 -17.04
CA THR A 197 -24.60 16.00 -18.41
C THR A 197 -24.28 14.68 -19.12
N VAL A 198 -24.58 14.59 -20.42
CA VAL A 198 -24.26 13.41 -21.25
C VAL A 198 -22.74 13.17 -21.29
N PHE A 199 -21.95 14.22 -21.45
CA PHE A 199 -20.49 14.13 -21.42
C PHE A 199 -19.98 13.63 -20.06
N GLY A 200 -20.60 14.08 -18.97
CA GLY A 200 -20.34 13.57 -17.63
C GLY A 200 -20.62 12.07 -17.51
N ARG A 201 -21.75 11.60 -18.02
CA ARG A 201 -22.08 10.16 -18.07
C ARG A 201 -21.09 9.34 -18.90
N VAL A 202 -20.62 9.85 -20.04
CA VAL A 202 -19.60 9.17 -20.86
C VAL A 202 -18.25 9.14 -20.13
N SER A 203 -17.80 10.27 -19.60
CA SER A 203 -16.57 10.35 -18.80
C SER A 203 -16.63 9.43 -17.58
N GLN A 204 -17.79 9.36 -16.93
CA GLN A 204 -18.07 8.43 -15.85
C GLN A 204 -17.95 6.99 -16.37
N ARG A 205 -18.66 6.58 -17.43
CA ARG A 205 -18.49 5.22 -18.01
C ARG A 205 -17.03 4.87 -18.33
N MET A 206 -16.25 5.79 -18.89
CA MET A 206 -14.82 5.58 -19.13
C MET A 206 -14.03 5.40 -17.82
N LYS A 207 -14.31 6.22 -16.81
CA LYS A 207 -13.68 6.08 -15.48
C LYS A 207 -14.03 4.77 -14.78
N SER A 208 -15.16 4.12 -15.08
CA SER A 208 -15.51 2.83 -14.44
C SER A 208 -14.65 1.70 -14.96
N LEU A 209 -14.13 1.83 -16.19
CA LEU A 209 -13.19 0.88 -16.75
C LEU A 209 -11.80 1.04 -16.11
N SER A 210 -11.51 2.19 -15.50
CA SER A 210 -10.29 2.44 -14.73
C SER A 210 -10.42 1.97 -13.28
N THR A 211 -10.69 0.68 -13.09
CA THR A 211 -10.83 0.10 -11.76
C THR A 211 -9.48 0.12 -11.01
N PRO A 212 -9.48 0.04 -9.67
CA PRO A 212 -8.24 0.01 -8.88
C PRO A 212 -7.26 -1.07 -9.34
N ARG A 213 -7.77 -2.25 -9.71
CA ARG A 213 -6.97 -3.34 -10.28
C ARG A 213 -6.31 -2.98 -11.61
N VAL A 214 -7.03 -2.30 -12.51
CA VAL A 214 -6.49 -1.86 -13.81
C VAL A 214 -5.41 -0.81 -13.60
N LEU A 215 -5.63 0.16 -12.71
CA LEU A 215 -4.63 1.19 -12.39
C LEU A 215 -3.38 0.58 -11.75
N HIS A 216 -3.54 -0.40 -10.87
CA HIS A 216 -2.43 -1.16 -10.32
C HIS A 216 -1.66 -1.95 -11.38
N LEU A 217 -2.37 -2.60 -12.31
CA LEU A 217 -1.73 -3.29 -13.42
C LEU A 217 -0.95 -2.32 -14.30
N LEU A 218 -1.51 -1.15 -14.61
CA LEU A 218 -0.81 -0.11 -15.37
C LEU A 218 0.49 0.31 -14.67
N ASP A 219 0.45 0.57 -13.36
CA ASP A 219 1.63 0.90 -12.55
C ASP A 219 2.67 -0.25 -12.59
N TRP A 220 2.21 -1.50 -12.47
CA TRP A 220 3.07 -2.68 -12.57
C TRP A 220 3.68 -2.88 -13.96
N LEU A 221 2.94 -2.62 -15.05
CA LEU A 221 3.44 -2.71 -16.42
C LEU A 221 4.53 -1.67 -16.67
N ILE A 222 4.33 -0.42 -16.22
CA ILE A 222 5.33 0.63 -16.36
C ILE A 222 6.60 0.26 -15.57
N ARG A 223 6.46 -0.23 -14.34
CA ARG A 223 7.59 -0.72 -13.53
C ARG A 223 8.32 -1.87 -14.21
N THR A 224 7.59 -2.83 -14.77
CA THR A 224 8.17 -3.98 -15.49
C THR A 224 8.89 -3.54 -16.76
N ALA A 225 8.37 -2.55 -17.48
CA ALA A 225 9.03 -1.99 -18.65
C ALA A 225 10.38 -1.33 -18.27
N VAL A 226 10.44 -0.59 -17.16
CA VAL A 226 11.70 -0.01 -16.68
C VAL A 226 12.67 -1.07 -16.19
N LEU A 227 12.17 -2.13 -15.54
CA LEU A 227 12.99 -3.28 -15.19
C LEU A 227 13.60 -3.94 -16.44
N ALA A 228 12.82 -4.08 -17.52
CA ALA A 228 13.32 -4.58 -18.80
C ALA A 228 14.38 -3.64 -19.41
N LEU A 229 14.22 -2.31 -19.31
CA LEU A 229 15.24 -1.34 -19.72
C LEU A 229 16.53 -1.48 -18.88
N LEU A 230 16.42 -1.71 -17.57
CA LEU A 230 17.57 -1.94 -16.70
C LEU A 230 18.30 -3.24 -17.04
N ILE A 231 17.56 -4.32 -17.28
CA ILE A 231 18.11 -5.60 -17.76
C ILE A 231 18.83 -5.39 -19.09
N TRP A 232 18.20 -4.68 -20.04
CA TRP A 232 18.81 -4.36 -21.32
C TRP A 232 20.07 -3.50 -21.18
N TYR A 233 20.08 -2.53 -20.25
CA TYR A 233 21.27 -1.75 -19.93
C TYR A 233 22.43 -2.62 -19.43
N ILE A 234 22.14 -3.57 -18.55
CA ILE A 234 23.16 -4.46 -17.95
C ILE A 234 23.70 -5.45 -18.98
N PHE A 235 22.86 -6.05 -19.82
CA PHE A 235 23.30 -7.00 -20.85
C PHE A 235 23.94 -6.34 -22.08
N SER A 236 23.62 -5.09 -22.34
CA SER A 236 24.16 -4.31 -23.46
C SER A 236 24.63 -2.95 -22.95
N PRO A 237 25.75 -2.94 -22.18
CA PRO A 237 26.33 -1.71 -21.70
C PRO A 237 26.82 -0.86 -22.89
N PRO A 238 26.84 0.48 -22.77
CA PRO A 238 27.40 1.37 -23.78
C PRO A 238 28.83 0.93 -24.13
N THR A 239 29.09 0.72 -25.42
CA THR A 239 30.43 0.38 -25.90
C THR A 239 31.31 1.64 -25.91
N VAL A 240 32.46 1.57 -25.27
CA VAL A 240 33.48 2.62 -25.36
C VAL A 240 34.27 2.36 -26.64
N PRO A 241 34.30 3.29 -27.61
CA PRO A 241 35.20 3.15 -28.75
C PRO A 241 36.64 3.09 -28.25
N LEU A 242 37.44 2.16 -28.77
CA LEU A 242 38.86 2.00 -28.40
C LEU A 242 39.73 3.23 -28.76
N GLU A 243 39.22 4.12 -29.61
CA GLU A 243 39.91 5.35 -29.96
C GLU A 243 39.73 6.39 -28.84
N GLU A 244 40.84 6.67 -28.15
CA GLU A 244 40.97 7.51 -26.93
C GLU A 244 40.55 8.98 -27.08
N ASP A 245 40.00 9.40 -28.23
CA ASP A 245 39.72 10.80 -28.49
C ASP A 245 38.35 11.26 -27.94
N ALA A 246 38.41 11.67 -26.67
CA ALA A 246 37.75 12.81 -26.02
C ALA A 246 36.23 12.80 -25.74
N ASN A 247 35.41 11.96 -26.36
CA ASN A 247 33.96 12.01 -26.12
C ASN A 247 33.48 10.83 -25.26
N SER A 248 33.38 11.06 -23.95
CA SER A 248 32.68 10.11 -23.07
C SER A 248 31.25 9.88 -23.57
N PRO A 249 30.75 8.63 -23.55
CA PRO A 249 29.43 8.32 -24.08
C PRO A 249 28.37 9.15 -23.33
N SER A 250 27.67 10.01 -24.07
CA SER A 250 26.57 10.82 -23.55
C SER A 250 25.36 9.94 -23.19
N PRO A 251 24.58 10.28 -22.15
CA PRO A 251 23.39 9.53 -21.78
C PRO A 251 22.39 9.48 -22.93
N GLY A 252 22.01 8.26 -23.30
CA GLY A 252 20.97 8.01 -24.29
C GLY A 252 19.57 8.12 -23.70
N VAL A 253 18.57 7.87 -24.55
CA VAL A 253 17.15 7.90 -24.16
C VAL A 253 16.85 6.89 -23.04
N ARG A 254 17.47 5.71 -23.08
CA ARG A 254 17.27 4.64 -22.09
C ARG A 254 17.67 5.09 -20.69
N GLU A 255 18.84 5.70 -20.56
CA GLU A 255 19.40 6.18 -19.29
C GLU A 255 18.56 7.32 -18.73
N ILE A 256 18.13 8.26 -19.59
CA ILE A 256 17.23 9.35 -19.22
C ILE A 256 15.88 8.80 -18.71
N LEU A 257 15.28 7.84 -19.41
CA LEU A 257 14.01 7.23 -19.00
C LEU A 257 14.12 6.53 -17.65
N MET A 258 15.19 5.74 -17.43
CA MET A 258 15.45 5.10 -16.14
C MET A 258 15.65 6.14 -15.03
N MET A 259 16.45 7.18 -15.30
CA MET A 259 16.71 8.25 -14.33
C MET A 259 15.43 9.02 -13.95
N VAL A 260 14.62 9.41 -14.93
CA VAL A 260 13.34 10.11 -14.70
C VAL A 260 12.37 9.22 -13.94
N TYR A 261 12.22 7.95 -14.31
CA TYR A 261 11.34 7.02 -13.60
C TYR A 261 11.81 6.81 -12.15
N SER A 262 13.10 6.54 -11.94
CA SER A 262 13.65 6.32 -10.62
C SER A 262 13.51 7.55 -9.73
N PHE A 263 13.76 8.75 -10.26
CA PHE A 263 13.51 10.01 -9.55
C PHE A 263 12.02 10.16 -9.17
N SER A 264 11.14 9.85 -10.12
CA SER A 264 9.69 9.88 -9.92
C SER A 264 9.20 8.93 -8.82
N GLU A 265 9.75 7.71 -8.75
CA GLU A 265 9.51 6.74 -7.68
C GLU A 265 10.03 7.25 -6.33
N ILE A 266 11.20 7.88 -6.27
CA ILE A 266 11.74 8.46 -5.02
C ILE A 266 10.81 9.55 -4.47
N CYS A 267 10.24 10.38 -5.35
CA CYS A 267 9.31 11.42 -4.94
C CYS A 267 7.92 10.89 -4.53
N ARG A 268 7.62 9.61 -4.74
CA ARG A 268 6.37 8.99 -4.26
C ARG A 268 6.51 8.70 -2.76
N ALA A 269 5.81 9.50 -1.96
CA ALA A 269 5.88 9.38 -0.50
C ALA A 269 5.42 8.00 -0.01
N LYS A 270 6.16 7.45 0.98
CA LYS A 270 5.79 6.28 1.81
C LYS A 270 5.85 4.88 1.17
N GLN A 271 6.74 4.66 0.20
CA GLN A 271 6.89 3.32 -0.39
C GLN A 271 8.24 2.68 -0.05
N SER A 272 8.21 1.43 0.44
CA SER A 272 9.42 0.63 0.68
C SER A 272 10.19 0.29 -0.59
N SER A 273 9.58 0.43 -1.78
CA SER A 273 10.23 0.25 -3.09
C SER A 273 11.29 1.30 -3.41
N SER A 274 11.33 2.41 -2.67
CA SER A 274 12.19 3.56 -2.96
C SER A 274 13.69 3.23 -2.94
N ILE A 275 14.13 2.19 -2.23
CA ILE A 275 15.57 1.84 -2.13
C ILE A 275 16.16 1.48 -3.49
N ALA A 276 15.52 0.60 -4.26
CA ALA A 276 16.03 0.18 -5.57
C ALA A 276 16.06 1.36 -6.56
N ALA A 277 14.99 2.16 -6.57
CA ALA A 277 14.92 3.38 -7.38
C ALA A 277 16.00 4.40 -6.98
N THR A 278 16.25 4.57 -5.68
CA THR A 278 17.32 5.44 -5.17
C THR A 278 18.68 5.00 -5.66
N ILE A 279 18.98 3.70 -5.62
CA ILE A 279 20.25 3.16 -6.10
C ILE A 279 20.41 3.39 -7.61
N VAL A 280 19.38 3.11 -8.42
CA VAL A 280 19.43 3.41 -9.88
C VAL A 280 19.66 4.89 -10.14
N PHE A 281 18.91 5.77 -9.46
CA PHE A 281 19.03 7.21 -9.63
C PHE A 281 20.43 7.71 -9.24
N VAL A 282 20.93 7.33 -8.07
CA VAL A 282 22.27 7.74 -7.59
C VAL A 282 23.37 7.18 -8.48
N SER A 283 23.28 5.91 -8.91
CA SER A 283 24.23 5.30 -9.86
C SER A 283 24.31 6.08 -11.16
N LEU A 284 23.17 6.40 -11.79
CA LEU A 284 23.14 7.14 -13.05
C LEU A 284 23.54 8.62 -12.84
N ALA A 285 23.05 9.27 -11.80
CA ALA A 285 23.32 10.68 -11.52
C ALA A 285 24.80 10.93 -11.17
N SER A 286 25.45 10.01 -10.45
CA SER A 286 26.86 10.12 -10.06
C SER A 286 27.83 10.12 -11.24
N ARG A 287 27.37 9.69 -12.43
CA ARG A 287 28.20 9.63 -13.64
C ARG A 287 27.87 10.71 -14.66
N LEU A 288 26.88 11.58 -14.43
CA LEU A 288 26.61 12.70 -15.36
C LEU A 288 27.85 13.60 -15.52
N PRO A 289 28.23 13.98 -16.77
CA PRO A 289 27.49 13.82 -18.02
C PRO A 289 27.76 12.51 -18.80
N SER A 290 28.50 11.56 -18.24
CA SER A 290 28.73 10.23 -18.83
C SER A 290 27.78 9.15 -18.26
N VAL A 291 27.95 7.91 -18.69
CA VAL A 291 27.12 6.75 -18.31
C VAL A 291 27.93 5.72 -17.54
N PRO A 292 27.33 5.00 -16.55
CA PRO A 292 28.02 3.95 -15.81
C PRO A 292 28.54 2.80 -16.69
N LEU A 293 29.84 2.57 -16.71
CA LEU A 293 30.49 1.48 -17.46
C LEU A 293 30.70 0.25 -16.57
N PRO A 294 30.87 -0.97 -17.12
CA PRO A 294 31.04 -2.19 -16.33
C PRO A 294 32.20 -2.17 -15.31
N SER A 295 33.23 -1.35 -15.54
CA SER A 295 34.36 -1.13 -14.63
C SER A 295 34.04 -0.20 -13.46
N ASP A 296 32.88 0.47 -13.47
CA ASP A 296 32.51 1.49 -12.51
C ASP A 296 31.69 0.94 -11.33
N ILE A 297 31.94 1.49 -10.14
CA ILE A 297 31.13 1.22 -8.93
C ILE A 297 29.64 1.54 -9.19
N ALA A 298 29.35 2.56 -9.99
CA ALA A 298 27.99 2.93 -10.36
C ALA A 298 27.26 1.79 -11.09
N PHE A 299 27.95 1.04 -11.95
CA PHE A 299 27.41 -0.14 -12.64
C PHE A 299 27.15 -1.30 -11.67
N SER A 300 28.03 -1.52 -10.69
CA SER A 300 27.76 -2.46 -9.58
C SER A 300 26.48 -2.07 -8.82
N GLY A 301 26.25 -0.77 -8.59
CA GLY A 301 25.00 -0.27 -8.03
C GLY A 301 23.77 -0.65 -8.86
N LEU A 302 23.86 -0.60 -10.20
CA LEU A 302 22.77 -1.03 -11.09
C LEU A 302 22.49 -2.54 -10.99
N LEU A 303 23.51 -3.38 -10.85
CA LEU A 303 23.35 -4.82 -10.61
C LEU A 303 22.66 -5.11 -9.27
N ILE A 304 23.04 -4.39 -8.22
CA ILE A 304 22.39 -4.47 -6.91
C ILE A 304 20.92 -4.04 -7.04
N ALA A 305 20.65 -2.93 -7.71
CA ALA A 305 19.30 -2.45 -7.94
C ALA A 305 18.45 -3.45 -8.73
N LEU A 306 19.01 -4.10 -9.76
CA LEU A 306 18.32 -5.17 -10.50
C LEU A 306 17.91 -6.31 -9.57
N THR A 307 18.81 -6.74 -8.69
CA THR A 307 18.56 -7.79 -7.70
C THR A 307 17.44 -7.38 -6.74
N LEU A 308 17.48 -6.13 -6.25
CA LEU A 308 16.45 -5.60 -5.37
C LEU A 308 15.10 -5.47 -6.08
N TYR A 309 15.05 -5.05 -7.33
CA TYR A 309 13.81 -5.02 -8.11
C TYR A 309 13.23 -6.42 -8.29
N ALA A 310 14.06 -7.42 -8.60
CA ALA A 310 13.63 -8.80 -8.71
C ALA A 310 13.04 -9.31 -7.38
N LEU A 311 13.70 -9.06 -6.25
CA LEU A 311 13.17 -9.40 -4.93
C LEU A 311 11.85 -8.67 -4.62
N GLN A 312 11.74 -7.40 -4.98
CA GLN A 312 10.54 -6.60 -4.74
C GLN A 312 9.32 -7.08 -5.53
N LEU A 313 9.47 -7.85 -6.62
CA LEU A 313 8.35 -8.47 -7.33
C LEU A 313 7.62 -9.53 -6.48
N HIS A 314 8.29 -10.09 -5.47
CA HIS A 314 7.75 -11.15 -4.62
C HIS A 314 7.21 -10.64 -3.27
N VAL A 315 7.43 -9.37 -2.95
CA VAL A 315 6.99 -8.74 -1.69
C VAL A 315 5.55 -8.22 -1.85
N PRO A 316 4.70 -8.25 -0.79
CA PRO A 316 3.32 -7.74 -0.84
C PRO A 316 3.32 -6.21 -0.75
N ALA A 317 4.10 -5.55 -1.60
CA ALA A 317 4.19 -4.12 -1.73
C ALA A 317 3.73 -3.72 -3.15
N HIS A 318 2.72 -2.86 -3.25
CA HIS A 318 2.36 -2.30 -4.56
C HIS A 318 3.54 -1.52 -5.18
N PRO A 319 3.61 -1.40 -6.53
CA PRO A 319 2.93 -2.28 -7.47
C PRO A 319 3.61 -3.67 -7.50
N SER A 320 2.84 -4.74 -7.35
CA SER A 320 3.35 -6.13 -7.31
C SER A 320 2.38 -7.09 -8.00
N PRO A 321 2.87 -8.06 -8.79
CA PRO A 321 2.01 -9.00 -9.50
C PRO A 321 1.14 -9.86 -8.56
N VAL A 322 1.52 -9.99 -7.29
CA VAL A 322 0.78 -10.73 -6.26
C VAL A 322 -0.68 -10.24 -6.12
N PHE A 323 -0.95 -8.95 -6.33
CA PHE A 323 -2.30 -8.39 -6.23
C PHE A 323 -3.17 -8.61 -7.48
N LEU A 324 -2.59 -9.12 -8.56
CA LEU A 324 -3.31 -9.41 -9.81
C LEU A 324 -3.81 -10.85 -9.89
N LEU A 325 -3.17 -11.75 -9.16
CA LEU A 325 -3.53 -13.15 -9.02
C LEU A 325 -4.62 -13.32 -7.92
N PRO A 326 -5.18 -14.53 -7.70
CA PRO A 326 -6.11 -14.78 -6.60
C PRO A 326 -5.52 -14.35 -5.24
N VAL A 327 -5.90 -13.16 -4.79
CA VAL A 327 -5.26 -12.45 -3.68
C VAL A 327 -5.34 -13.25 -2.39
N GLU A 328 -6.45 -13.98 -2.20
CA GLU A 328 -6.75 -14.77 -1.00
C GLU A 328 -5.76 -15.94 -0.81
N GLU A 329 -5.20 -16.47 -1.90
CA GLU A 329 -4.28 -17.60 -1.88
C GLU A 329 -2.81 -17.14 -1.85
N ILE A 330 -2.46 -16.17 -2.71
CA ILE A 330 -1.05 -15.82 -2.97
C ILE A 330 -0.54 -14.73 -2.01
N LEU A 331 -1.40 -13.82 -1.55
CA LEU A 331 -0.98 -12.73 -0.69
C LEU A 331 -0.53 -13.20 0.71
N PRO A 332 -1.18 -14.19 1.37
CA PRO A 332 -0.66 -14.77 2.61
C PRO A 332 0.73 -15.40 2.43
N LEU A 333 0.98 -16.08 1.30
CA LEU A 333 2.29 -16.66 1.00
C LEU A 333 3.36 -15.58 0.82
N SER A 334 3.08 -14.55 0.03
CA SER A 334 4.00 -13.41 -0.15
C SER A 334 4.27 -12.70 1.17
N THR A 335 3.26 -12.57 2.04
CA THR A 335 3.40 -11.99 3.38
C THR A 335 4.24 -12.87 4.31
N LEU A 336 4.10 -14.20 4.23
CA LEU A 336 4.96 -15.15 4.92
C LEU A 336 6.42 -14.99 4.45
N VAL A 337 6.67 -14.89 3.14
CA VAL A 337 8.02 -14.66 2.59
C VAL A 337 8.60 -13.34 3.09
N GLN A 338 7.82 -12.26 3.10
CA GLN A 338 8.27 -10.97 3.65
C GLN A 338 8.59 -11.05 5.14
N HIS A 339 7.77 -11.78 5.91
CA HIS A 339 8.00 -12.01 7.34
C HIS A 339 9.28 -12.82 7.57
N GLY A 340 9.48 -13.90 6.81
CA GLY A 340 10.74 -14.65 6.81
C GLY A 340 11.92 -13.75 6.47
N MET A 341 11.82 -12.94 5.43
CA MET A 341 12.90 -12.03 5.04
C MET A 341 13.24 -11.01 6.16
N SER A 342 12.23 -10.39 6.76
CA SER A 342 12.43 -9.31 7.75
C SER A 342 12.72 -9.78 9.17
N ARG A 343 12.15 -10.92 9.61
CA ARG A 343 12.29 -11.44 10.99
C ARG A 343 13.29 -12.58 11.13
N ILE A 344 13.61 -13.29 10.04
CA ILE A 344 14.54 -14.42 10.04
C ILE A 344 15.82 -14.02 9.29
N PHE A 345 15.70 -13.74 7.99
CA PHE A 345 16.88 -13.52 7.14
C PHE A 345 17.67 -12.29 7.55
N LEU A 346 17.01 -11.14 7.75
CA LEU A 346 17.69 -9.90 8.11
C LEU A 346 18.42 -10.02 9.46
N PRO A 347 17.81 -10.45 10.58
CA PRO A 347 18.51 -10.57 11.85
C PRO A 347 19.69 -11.55 11.80
N VAL A 348 19.50 -12.72 11.20
CA VAL A 348 20.58 -13.72 11.04
C VAL A 348 21.71 -13.15 10.20
N THR A 349 21.40 -12.55 9.05
CA THR A 349 22.43 -11.93 8.20
C THR A 349 23.14 -10.82 8.95
N THR A 350 22.42 -9.92 9.63
CA THR A 350 23.05 -8.84 10.42
C THR A 350 23.90 -9.34 11.57
N PHE A 351 23.57 -10.49 12.16
CA PHE A 351 24.36 -11.13 13.21
C PHE A 351 25.67 -11.70 12.65
N PHE A 352 25.63 -12.37 11.49
CA PHE A 352 26.83 -12.93 10.85
C PHE A 352 27.63 -11.91 10.02
N LEU A 353 27.03 -10.78 9.63
CA LEU A 353 27.61 -9.78 8.74
C LEU A 353 28.97 -9.24 9.22
N PRO A 354 29.18 -8.85 10.50
CA PRO A 354 30.48 -8.35 10.94
C PRO A 354 31.59 -9.39 10.77
N SER A 355 31.32 -10.65 11.10
CA SER A 355 32.26 -11.75 10.92
C SER A 355 32.57 -11.98 9.45
N ILE A 356 31.54 -12.03 8.59
CA ILE A 356 31.70 -12.21 7.14
C ILE A 356 32.54 -11.06 6.55
N LEU A 357 32.23 -9.80 6.91
CA LEU A 357 32.99 -8.64 6.44
C LEU A 357 34.45 -8.67 6.91
N MET A 358 34.70 -9.04 8.16
CA MET A 358 36.04 -9.19 8.69
C MET A 358 36.84 -10.25 7.93
N PHE A 359 36.27 -11.44 7.69
CA PHE A 359 36.96 -12.50 6.96
C PHE A 359 37.10 -12.19 5.46
N LEU A 360 36.14 -11.51 4.83
CA LEU A 360 36.29 -11.01 3.46
C LEU A 360 37.42 -9.98 3.37
N PHE A 361 37.52 -9.07 4.34
CA PHE A 361 38.61 -8.10 4.41
C PHE A 361 39.97 -8.79 4.58
N LEU A 362 40.09 -9.73 5.53
CA LEU A 362 41.31 -10.51 5.74
C LEU A 362 41.69 -11.34 4.52
N LEU A 363 40.72 -11.96 3.87
CA LEU A 363 40.92 -12.72 2.63
C LEU A 363 41.40 -11.80 1.50
N SER A 364 40.77 -10.63 1.33
CA SER A 364 41.19 -9.62 0.36
C SER A 364 42.63 -9.16 0.61
N MET A 365 42.98 -8.82 1.85
CA MET A 365 44.34 -8.43 2.25
C MET A 365 45.36 -9.54 1.96
N SER A 366 44.99 -10.80 2.20
CA SER A 366 45.85 -11.96 1.96
C SER A 366 46.12 -12.20 0.46
N MET A 367 45.15 -11.85 -0.40
CA MET A 367 45.28 -12.00 -1.86
C MET A 367 45.97 -10.82 -2.52
N SER A 368 45.71 -9.58 -2.09
CA SER A 368 46.25 -8.38 -2.72
C SER A 368 47.74 -8.14 -2.44
N GLY A 369 48.33 -8.88 -1.48
CA GLY A 369 49.74 -8.71 -1.09
C GLY A 369 50.02 -7.39 -0.35
N GLY A 370 48.98 -6.75 0.18
CA GLY A 370 49.03 -5.44 0.83
C GLY A 370 48.04 -4.43 0.23
N LEU A 371 47.69 -3.39 0.97
CA LEU A 371 46.96 -2.22 0.45
C LEU A 371 47.98 -1.17 0.01
N PRO A 372 48.08 -0.82 -1.29
CA PRO A 372 49.08 0.12 -1.77
C PRO A 372 48.89 1.55 -1.22
N THR A 373 47.73 1.85 -0.62
CA THR A 373 47.35 3.18 -0.11
C THR A 373 47.79 3.47 1.32
N ILE A 374 48.23 2.48 2.12
CA ILE A 374 48.64 2.70 3.50
C ILE A 374 50.16 2.47 3.60
N PRO A 375 50.98 3.54 3.65
CA PRO A 375 52.43 3.43 3.56
C PRO A 375 53.06 2.60 4.69
N PHE A 376 52.44 2.57 5.87
CA PHE A 376 52.88 1.74 7.01
C PHE A 376 52.70 0.22 6.76
N LEU A 377 51.74 -0.18 5.92
CA LEU A 377 51.51 -1.59 5.60
C LEU A 377 52.29 -2.05 4.35
N ALA A 378 52.81 -1.10 3.57
CA ALA A 378 53.60 -1.39 2.38
C ALA A 378 54.95 -2.07 2.70
N GLU A 379 55.48 -1.87 3.91
CA GLU A 379 56.74 -2.49 4.35
C GLU A 379 56.59 -4.01 4.62
N TYR A 380 55.35 -4.49 4.75
CA TYR A 380 55.01 -5.90 4.94
C TYR A 380 54.44 -6.55 3.66
N SER A 381 54.84 -6.08 2.46
CA SER A 381 54.31 -6.51 1.15
C SER A 381 54.70 -7.93 0.70
N GLY A 382 54.81 -8.87 1.64
CA GLY A 382 54.91 -10.29 1.34
C GLY A 382 53.52 -10.86 1.08
N ALA A 383 53.35 -11.58 -0.03
CA ALA A 383 52.19 -12.43 -0.23
C ALA A 383 52.03 -13.37 0.99
N SER A 384 50.86 -13.37 1.64
CA SER A 384 50.61 -14.26 2.77
C SER A 384 50.81 -15.72 2.36
N PRO A 385 51.29 -16.61 3.26
CA PRO A 385 51.42 -18.04 2.98
C PRO A 385 50.12 -18.65 2.45
N LEU A 386 50.23 -19.67 1.59
CA LEU A 386 49.09 -20.35 0.98
C LEU A 386 48.18 -20.98 2.05
N GLU A 387 48.79 -21.45 3.15
CA GLU A 387 48.12 -22.02 4.30
C GLU A 387 47.17 -21.00 4.94
N THR A 388 47.61 -19.75 5.13
CA THR A 388 46.77 -18.68 5.70
C THR A 388 45.59 -18.34 4.79
N ARG A 389 45.81 -18.29 3.47
CA ARG A 389 44.74 -18.04 2.48
C ARG A 389 43.69 -19.15 2.53
N SER A 390 44.15 -20.41 2.54
CA SER A 390 43.27 -21.57 2.62
C SER A 390 42.48 -21.60 3.94
N ALA A 391 43.10 -21.22 5.06
CA ALA A 391 42.43 -21.12 6.35
C ALA A 391 41.33 -20.06 6.35
N PHE A 392 41.56 -18.87 5.78
CA PHE A 392 40.52 -17.84 5.67
C PHE A 392 39.36 -18.25 4.78
N VAL A 393 39.63 -18.88 3.63
CA VAL A 393 38.58 -19.45 2.77
C VAL A 393 37.79 -20.52 3.52
N PHE A 394 38.47 -21.43 4.21
CA PHE A 394 37.81 -22.49 5.00
C PHE A 394 36.91 -21.91 6.09
N ILE A 395 37.40 -20.94 6.87
CA ILE A 395 36.60 -20.28 7.91
C ILE A 395 35.40 -19.55 7.29
N MET A 396 35.58 -18.88 6.15
CA MET A 396 34.47 -18.22 5.43
C MET A 396 33.40 -19.25 5.00
N VAL A 397 33.81 -20.39 4.44
CA VAL A 397 32.89 -21.47 4.05
C VAL A 397 32.16 -22.04 5.27
N VAL A 398 32.86 -22.27 6.38
CA VAL A 398 32.25 -22.75 7.63
C VAL A 398 31.23 -21.72 8.17
N LEU A 399 31.58 -20.43 8.20
CA LEU A 399 30.68 -19.36 8.64
C LEU A 399 29.42 -19.27 7.77
N LEU A 400 29.59 -19.31 6.44
CA LEU A 400 28.46 -19.34 5.51
C LEU A 400 27.61 -20.61 5.70
N GLY A 401 28.24 -21.76 5.92
CA GLY A 401 27.55 -23.02 6.21
C GLY A 401 26.71 -22.94 7.49
N ILE A 402 27.26 -22.40 8.58
CA ILE A 402 26.54 -22.18 9.84
C ILE A 402 25.40 -21.18 9.63
N MET A 403 25.63 -20.08 8.89
CA MET A 403 24.60 -19.11 8.56
C MET A 403 23.46 -19.77 7.78
N ILE A 404 23.75 -20.52 6.73
CA ILE A 404 22.74 -21.24 5.93
C ILE A 404 21.99 -22.26 6.80
N PHE A 405 22.70 -23.04 7.61
CA PHE A 405 22.07 -24.00 8.53
C PHE A 405 21.14 -23.31 9.53
N SER A 406 21.56 -22.18 10.10
CA SER A 406 20.73 -21.40 11.02
C SER A 406 19.47 -20.84 10.33
N LEU A 407 19.59 -20.39 9.08
CA LEU A 407 18.45 -19.95 8.27
C LEU A 407 17.48 -21.10 8.00
N ILE A 408 18.00 -22.27 7.56
CA ILE A 408 17.19 -23.45 7.30
C ILE A 408 16.45 -23.88 8.56
N MET A 409 17.15 -24.00 9.70
CA MET A 409 16.53 -24.37 10.98
C MET A 409 15.45 -23.39 11.39
N LEU A 410 15.69 -22.08 11.27
CA LEU A 410 14.71 -21.07 11.66
C LEU A 410 13.49 -21.04 10.71
N ILE A 411 13.71 -21.21 9.41
CA ILE A 411 12.63 -21.34 8.42
C ILE A 411 11.82 -22.61 8.65
N LEU A 412 12.46 -23.74 8.97
CA LEU A 412 11.76 -24.99 9.25
C LEU A 412 10.94 -24.89 10.53
N VAL A 413 11.42 -24.22 11.58
CA VAL A 413 10.70 -24.13 12.87
C VAL A 413 9.53 -23.13 12.83
N TYR A 414 9.62 -22.07 12.01
CA TYR A 414 8.66 -20.96 12.00
C TYR A 414 7.21 -21.33 11.60
N PRO A 415 6.94 -22.11 10.54
CA PRO A 415 5.56 -22.36 10.06
C PRO A 415 4.79 -23.43 10.86
N PHE A 416 5.44 -24.27 11.68
CA PHE A 416 4.75 -25.40 12.34
C PHE A 416 3.93 -25.05 13.59
N HIS A 417 3.88 -23.78 14.00
CA HIS A 417 3.17 -23.38 15.21
C HIS A 417 1.71 -22.95 14.97
N SER A 418 1.20 -23.00 13.73
CA SER A 418 -0.18 -22.60 13.45
C SER A 418 -1.10 -23.81 13.25
N PRO A 419 -2.22 -23.92 13.98
CA PRO A 419 -3.17 -25.02 13.82
C PRO A 419 -3.81 -24.99 12.42
N THR A 420 -3.79 -26.13 11.74
CA THR A 420 -4.19 -26.37 10.34
C THR A 420 -5.71 -26.30 10.07
N ASN A 421 -6.51 -25.84 11.02
CA ASN A 421 -7.98 -25.93 10.96
C ASN A 421 -8.66 -24.57 10.68
N SER A 422 -7.97 -23.60 10.08
CA SER A 422 -8.59 -22.34 9.69
C SER A 422 -9.51 -22.56 8.48
N LEU A 423 -10.78 -22.14 8.60
CA LEU A 423 -11.76 -22.18 7.51
C LEU A 423 -11.47 -21.15 6.41
N SER A 424 -10.63 -20.14 6.69
CA SER A 424 -10.31 -19.05 5.78
C SER A 424 -8.96 -19.29 5.08
N THR A 425 -8.95 -19.23 3.74
CA THR A 425 -7.75 -19.32 2.90
C THR A 425 -6.67 -18.30 3.26
N TRP A 426 -7.10 -17.14 3.76
CA TRP A 426 -6.21 -16.08 4.23
C TRP A 426 -5.34 -16.49 5.43
N ASP A 427 -5.83 -17.39 6.28
CA ASP A 427 -5.18 -17.78 7.54
C ASP A 427 -4.50 -19.16 7.43
N GLN A 428 -4.19 -19.60 6.20
CA GLN A 428 -3.59 -20.91 5.92
C GLN A 428 -2.19 -21.11 6.54
N TYR A 429 -1.43 -20.02 6.73
CA TYR A 429 -0.07 -20.08 7.32
C TYR A 429 -0.03 -19.68 8.79
N SER A 430 -0.83 -18.68 9.17
CA SER A 430 -1.19 -18.32 10.55
C SER A 430 -2.12 -17.11 10.55
N VAL A 431 -2.88 -16.94 11.64
CA VAL A 431 -3.74 -15.76 11.86
C VAL A 431 -2.97 -14.43 11.72
N PRO A 432 -1.81 -14.21 12.38
CA PRO A 432 -1.08 -12.95 12.24
C PRO A 432 -0.63 -12.67 10.79
N ILE A 433 -0.21 -13.71 10.05
CA ILE A 433 0.17 -13.56 8.63
C ILE A 433 -1.06 -13.21 7.78
N GLY A 434 -2.19 -13.87 8.02
CA GLY A 434 -3.44 -13.59 7.31
C GLY A 434 -3.96 -12.18 7.59
N LEU A 435 -3.82 -11.68 8.83
CA LEU A 435 -4.16 -10.29 9.18
C LEU A 435 -3.26 -9.29 8.45
N ASP A 436 -1.95 -9.53 8.43
CA ASP A 436 -1.02 -8.65 7.71
C ASP A 436 -1.24 -8.68 6.19
N ALA A 437 -1.60 -9.83 5.63
CA ALA A 437 -1.99 -9.96 4.23
C ALA A 437 -3.26 -9.15 3.93
N ARG A 438 -4.31 -9.24 4.77
CA ARG A 438 -5.52 -8.42 4.65
C ARG A 438 -5.20 -6.92 4.75
N ARG A 439 -4.36 -6.50 5.70
CA ARG A 439 -3.90 -5.10 5.80
C ARG A 439 -3.15 -4.64 4.55
N ALA A 440 -2.28 -5.48 3.99
CA ALA A 440 -1.58 -5.20 2.74
C ALA A 440 -2.57 -5.03 1.58
N PHE A 441 -3.57 -5.92 1.49
CA PHE A 441 -4.64 -5.80 0.50
C PHE A 441 -5.44 -4.51 0.66
N VAL A 442 -5.91 -4.21 1.87
CA VAL A 442 -6.63 -2.96 2.20
C VAL A 442 -5.83 -1.73 1.79
N ARG A 443 -4.53 -1.68 2.11
CA ARG A 443 -3.63 -0.57 1.71
C ARG A 443 -3.56 -0.40 0.20
N VAL A 444 -3.47 -1.49 -0.55
CA VAL A 444 -3.44 -1.43 -2.01
C VAL A 444 -4.79 -0.98 -2.56
N VAL A 445 -5.90 -1.49 -2.05
CA VAL A 445 -7.25 -1.03 -2.45
C VAL A 445 -7.39 0.46 -2.18
N ILE A 446 -7.01 0.95 -0.99
CA ILE A 446 -7.05 2.39 -0.67
C ILE A 446 -6.16 3.21 -1.61
N ALA A 447 -4.94 2.74 -1.87
CA ALA A 447 -3.98 3.45 -2.70
C ALA A 447 -4.53 3.68 -4.10
N TYR A 448 -5.22 2.71 -4.69
CA TYR A 448 -5.75 2.79 -6.07
C TYR A 448 -7.23 3.20 -6.18
N SER A 449 -8.02 3.07 -5.10
CA SER A 449 -9.38 3.61 -5.01
C SER A 449 -9.41 5.07 -4.55
N GLY A 450 -8.29 5.58 -4.05
CA GLY A 450 -8.12 6.97 -3.64
C GLY A 450 -8.23 7.95 -4.81
N ARG A 451 -8.15 9.25 -4.50
CA ARG A 451 -8.16 10.30 -5.52
C ARG A 451 -7.07 10.02 -6.57
N LYS A 452 -7.45 10.03 -7.84
CA LYS A 452 -6.62 10.11 -9.06
C LYS A 452 -5.14 9.79 -8.84
N THR A 453 -4.82 8.51 -8.88
CA THR A 453 -3.45 8.02 -8.84
C THR A 453 -2.73 8.32 -10.14
N PHE A 454 -1.52 8.86 -10.04
CA PHE A 454 -0.62 9.06 -11.17
C PHE A 454 0.51 8.02 -11.07
N PRO A 455 0.58 7.03 -11.98
CA PRO A 455 1.69 6.09 -11.98
C PRO A 455 2.98 6.82 -12.39
N PRO A 456 4.16 6.43 -11.89
CA PRO A 456 5.42 7.00 -12.35
C PRO A 456 5.65 6.71 -13.84
N PRO A 457 6.23 7.65 -14.62
CA PRO A 457 6.78 8.94 -14.19
C PRO A 457 5.74 10.10 -14.12
N LEU A 458 4.46 9.83 -14.37
CA LEU A 458 3.42 10.87 -14.49
C LEU A 458 3.17 11.60 -13.15
N ASN A 459 3.56 11.02 -12.01
CA ASN A 459 3.44 11.69 -10.72
C ASN A 459 4.34 12.91 -10.57
N LEU A 460 5.40 13.07 -11.38
CA LEU A 460 6.18 14.32 -11.38
C LEU A 460 5.31 15.53 -11.76
N LEU A 461 4.38 15.37 -12.70
CA LEU A 461 3.46 16.43 -13.08
C LEU A 461 2.48 16.76 -11.94
N TYR A 462 2.00 15.73 -11.24
CA TYR A 462 1.18 15.93 -10.04
C TYR A 462 1.96 16.67 -8.94
N LEU A 463 3.22 16.29 -8.70
CA LEU A 463 4.09 16.95 -7.73
C LEU A 463 4.35 18.41 -8.09
N LEU A 464 4.54 18.71 -9.38
CA LEU A 464 4.66 20.08 -9.87
C LEU A 464 3.40 20.90 -9.54
N ILE A 465 2.21 20.35 -9.79
CA ILE A 465 0.93 21.01 -9.46
C ILE A 465 0.78 21.18 -7.95
N ALA A 466 1.13 20.16 -7.17
CA ALA A 466 1.08 20.22 -5.71
C ALA A 466 2.04 21.27 -5.15
N ALA A 467 3.25 21.37 -5.70
CA ALA A 467 4.23 22.39 -5.34
C ALA A 467 3.74 23.80 -5.70
N LEU A 468 3.19 23.99 -6.91
CA LEU A 468 2.56 25.26 -7.30
C LEU A 468 1.40 25.60 -6.35
N LYS A 469 0.52 24.65 -6.04
CA LYS A 469 -0.59 24.83 -5.09
C LYS A 469 -0.09 25.24 -3.70
N ALA A 470 1.01 24.66 -3.23
CA ALA A 470 1.64 25.03 -1.97
C ALA A 470 2.21 26.46 -2.01
N VAL A 471 2.89 26.84 -3.08
CA VAL A 471 3.40 28.22 -3.29
C VAL A 471 2.24 29.23 -3.28
N PHE A 472 1.17 28.99 -4.03
CA PHE A 472 0.00 29.89 -4.03
C PHE A 472 -0.69 29.98 -2.67
N ARG A 473 -0.71 28.89 -1.89
CA ARG A 473 -1.23 28.89 -0.52
C ARG A 473 -0.38 29.78 0.39
N VAL A 474 0.95 29.71 0.29
CA VAL A 474 1.87 30.58 1.05
C VAL A 474 1.68 32.05 0.69
N VAL A 475 1.39 32.35 -0.58
CA VAL A 475 1.09 33.72 -1.05
C VAL A 475 -0.31 34.21 -0.63
N GLY A 476 -1.17 33.34 -0.06
CA GLY A 476 -2.50 33.72 0.42
C GLY A 476 -3.57 33.83 -0.68
N VAL A 477 -3.31 33.34 -1.89
CA VAL A 477 -4.29 33.38 -2.98
C VAL A 477 -5.19 32.15 -2.93
N VAL A 478 -6.44 32.31 -2.50
CA VAL A 478 -7.39 31.19 -2.28
C VAL A 478 -8.08 30.75 -3.58
N ARG A 479 -8.38 31.67 -4.49
CA ARG A 479 -9.07 31.38 -5.77
C ARG A 479 -8.40 30.32 -6.68
N PRO A 480 -7.06 30.23 -6.83
CA PRO A 480 -6.45 29.25 -7.74
C PRO A 480 -6.59 27.80 -7.25
N LEU A 481 -6.97 27.55 -5.99
CA LEU A 481 -7.07 26.19 -5.42
C LEU A 481 -8.08 25.32 -6.18
N VAL A 482 -9.26 25.86 -6.52
CA VAL A 482 -10.30 25.13 -7.26
C VAL A 482 -9.87 24.84 -8.70
N TRP A 483 -9.11 25.75 -9.31
CA TRP A 483 -8.59 25.57 -10.66
C TRP A 483 -7.54 24.46 -10.71
N PHE A 484 -6.68 24.34 -9.71
CA PHE A 484 -5.71 23.24 -9.62
C PHE A 484 -6.37 21.87 -9.51
N ASP A 485 -7.49 21.76 -8.78
CA ASP A 485 -8.23 20.49 -8.69
C ASP A 485 -8.84 20.11 -10.06
N LYS A 486 -9.38 21.09 -10.81
CA LYS A 486 -9.83 20.88 -12.20
C LYS A 486 -8.69 20.55 -13.16
N LEU A 487 -7.52 21.16 -12.99
CA LEU A 487 -6.35 20.89 -13.83
C LEU A 487 -5.80 19.48 -13.57
N GLN A 488 -5.67 19.08 -12.31
CA GLN A 488 -5.32 17.72 -11.94
C GLN A 488 -6.32 16.73 -12.56
N ASP A 489 -7.61 17.11 -12.53
CA ASP A 489 -8.67 16.30 -13.10
C ASP A 489 -8.54 16.09 -14.60
N LEU A 490 -8.25 17.18 -15.32
CA LEU A 490 -8.01 17.18 -16.75
C LEU A 490 -6.77 16.34 -17.09
N LEU A 491 -5.66 16.55 -16.39
CA LEU A 491 -4.40 15.85 -16.64
C LEU A 491 -4.53 14.35 -16.41
N TRP A 492 -5.24 13.93 -15.36
CA TRP A 492 -5.50 12.52 -15.15
C TRP A 492 -6.33 11.91 -16.29
N ASN A 493 -7.39 12.62 -16.74
CA ASN A 493 -8.23 12.18 -17.84
C ASN A 493 -7.48 12.13 -19.19
N VAL A 494 -6.45 12.96 -19.40
CA VAL A 494 -5.68 13.01 -20.63
C VAL A 494 -4.52 12.02 -20.63
N LEU A 495 -3.85 11.84 -19.49
CA LEU A 495 -2.63 11.03 -19.42
C LEU A 495 -2.88 9.59 -18.95
N VAL A 496 -3.66 9.42 -17.87
CA VAL A 496 -3.81 8.11 -17.21
C VAL A 496 -4.99 7.32 -17.78
N LEU A 497 -6.14 7.99 -17.96
CA LEU A 497 -7.37 7.33 -18.43
C LEU A 497 -7.21 6.61 -19.79
N PRO A 498 -6.57 7.17 -20.83
CA PRO A 498 -6.41 6.46 -22.10
C PRO A 498 -5.56 5.19 -21.95
N LEU A 499 -4.49 5.25 -21.16
CA LEU A 499 -3.66 4.09 -20.88
C LEU A 499 -4.43 3.01 -20.10
N ALA A 500 -5.21 3.43 -19.10
CA ALA A 500 -6.06 2.52 -18.35
C ALA A 500 -7.12 1.84 -19.22
N LEU A 501 -7.69 2.56 -20.19
CA LEU A 501 -8.65 2.00 -21.16
C LEU A 501 -8.01 0.99 -22.10
N VAL A 502 -6.79 1.26 -22.58
CA VAL A 502 -6.04 0.29 -23.41
C VAL A 502 -5.76 -0.99 -22.61
N VAL A 503 -5.31 -0.86 -21.36
CA VAL A 503 -5.05 -2.00 -20.48
C VAL A 503 -6.34 -2.76 -20.15
N SER A 504 -7.42 -2.07 -19.80
CA SER A 504 -8.74 -2.68 -19.53
C SER A 504 -9.25 -3.43 -20.77
N GLY A 505 -9.13 -2.85 -21.96
CA GLY A 505 -9.53 -3.46 -23.21
C GLY A 505 -8.72 -4.71 -23.57
N PHE A 506 -7.39 -4.66 -23.43
CA PHE A 506 -6.50 -5.78 -23.77
C PHE A 506 -6.79 -7.04 -22.96
N PHE A 507 -7.10 -6.88 -21.67
CA PHE A 507 -7.36 -8.00 -20.76
C PHE A 507 -8.87 -8.30 -20.60
N CYS A 508 -9.73 -7.66 -21.40
CA CYS A 508 -11.19 -7.78 -21.34
C CYS A 508 -11.77 -7.56 -19.93
N TRP A 509 -11.07 -6.81 -19.07
CA TRP A 509 -11.55 -6.56 -17.72
C TRP A 509 -12.70 -5.56 -17.73
N GLY A 510 -13.79 -5.93 -17.05
CA GLY A 510 -15.01 -5.13 -16.99
C GLY A 510 -15.99 -5.38 -18.14
N LEU A 511 -15.65 -6.26 -19.11
CA LEU A 511 -16.58 -6.69 -20.17
C LEU A 511 -17.32 -7.99 -19.84
N LEU A 512 -16.82 -8.77 -18.86
CA LEU A 512 -17.40 -10.04 -18.40
C LEU A 512 -18.21 -9.92 -17.10
N VAL A 513 -18.59 -8.69 -16.73
CA VAL A 513 -19.50 -8.38 -15.62
C VAL A 513 -20.76 -7.81 -16.24
#